data_AF-A0A0A6PD84-F1
#
_entry.id   AF-A0A0A6PD84-F1
#
_cell.length_a   1.000
_cell.length_b   1.000
_cell.length_c   1.000
_cell.angle_alpha   90.00
_cell.angle_beta   90.00
_cell.angle_gamma   90.00
#
_symmetry.space_group_name_H-M   'P 1'
#
loop_
_entity.id
_entity.type
_entity.pdbx_description
1 polymer ?
#
loop_
_entity_poly.entity_id
_entity_poly.type
_entity_poly.pdbx_seq_one_letter_code
_entity_poly.pdbx_strand_id
1 'polypeptide(L)'
;MTPILFVFGGLMLFVAVIDVVSFFRDRHINCKSIIINMGVLGTFVGIVLGLLDFDTHNIAESVPPLLEGLKLAFLSSILGLGLSVFLSVIQALFMLLRGTKADKKVESESKQQLEMVNQSLGAILETLKHLKSDIYQRRHRFSKLNPDGQALPDEATQWAVVQDNETGFIWETKTQDGGLQDGKHIYTWYADGKGEENGGQCQGSRCDTEGYVEAINKEQIGGYNNWHLPTIEEFETLFKDQTSIDKRYFPNLQSGWYCSSTPSDDDKLWCMNFDTGNRGGGQHGHVLLARKKE
;
A
#
# COMPACT_ATOMS: atom_id res chain seq x y z
N MET A 1 -20.53 -57.41 50.40
CA MET A 1 -20.91 -56.03 49.99
C MET A 1 -19.75 -55.19 49.40
N THR A 2 -18.50 -55.39 49.81
CA THR A 2 -17.30 -54.73 49.26
C THR A 2 -17.09 -54.80 47.73
N PRO A 3 -17.35 -55.91 47.00
CA PRO A 3 -17.14 -55.95 45.55
C PRO A 3 -18.06 -54.98 44.78
N ILE A 4 -19.27 -54.73 45.29
CA ILE A 4 -20.24 -53.83 44.67
C ILE A 4 -19.72 -52.39 44.71
N LEU A 5 -19.12 -51.99 45.83
CA LEU A 5 -18.50 -50.67 45.96
C LEU A 5 -17.37 -50.46 44.94
N PHE A 6 -16.53 -51.47 44.72
CA PHE A 6 -15.44 -51.39 43.74
C PHE A 6 -15.94 -51.30 42.30
N VAL A 7 -17.06 -51.97 41.97
CA VAL A 7 -17.69 -51.86 40.64
C VAL A 7 -18.24 -50.45 40.43
N PHE A 8 -19.04 -49.93 41.36
CA PHE A 8 -19.60 -48.58 41.27
C PHE A 8 -18.52 -47.51 41.29
N GLY A 9 -17.52 -47.64 42.19
CA GLY A 9 -16.38 -46.74 42.29
C GLY A 9 -15.52 -46.77 41.03
N GLY A 10 -15.26 -47.95 40.47
CA GLY A 10 -14.52 -48.10 39.21
C GLY A 10 -15.23 -47.46 38.03
N LEU A 11 -16.56 -47.61 37.92
CA LEU A 11 -17.34 -46.99 36.85
C LEU A 11 -17.40 -45.47 37.00
N MET A 12 -17.58 -44.96 38.23
CA MET A 12 -17.50 -43.52 38.51
C MET A 12 -16.13 -42.94 38.16
N LEU A 13 -15.05 -43.64 38.48
CA LEU A 13 -13.70 -43.21 38.14
C LEU A 13 -13.45 -43.25 36.63
N PHE A 14 -13.95 -44.26 35.93
CA PHE A 14 -13.88 -44.33 34.47
C PHE A 14 -14.58 -43.15 33.80
N VAL A 15 -15.81 -42.83 34.25
CA VAL A 15 -16.56 -41.67 33.76
C VAL A 15 -15.85 -40.35 34.09
N ALA A 16 -15.24 -40.24 35.28
CA ALA A 16 -14.43 -39.09 35.65
C ALA A 16 -13.18 -38.93 34.77
N VAL A 17 -12.50 -40.02 34.41
CA VAL A 17 -11.37 -39.99 33.47
C VAL A 17 -11.84 -39.52 32.09
N ILE A 18 -12.98 -40.01 31.60
CA ILE A 18 -13.55 -39.54 30.32
C ILE A 18 -13.82 -38.04 30.36
N ASP A 19 -14.41 -37.53 31.44
CA ASP A 19 -14.70 -36.10 31.61
C ASP A 19 -13.42 -35.25 31.56
N VAL A 20 -12.37 -35.66 32.28
CA VAL A 20 -11.07 -34.98 32.28
C VAL A 20 -10.43 -35.01 30.88
N VAL A 21 -10.35 -36.17 30.24
CA VAL A 21 -9.74 -36.31 28.90
C VAL A 21 -10.51 -35.49 27.85
N SER A 22 -11.83 -35.51 27.93
CA SER A 22 -12.73 -34.73 27.07
C SER A 22 -12.53 -33.23 27.25
N PHE A 23 -12.32 -32.76 28.48
CA PHE A 23 -12.05 -31.36 28.79
C PHE A 23 -10.74 -30.85 28.15
N PHE A 24 -9.70 -31.68 28.10
CA PHE A 24 -8.44 -31.32 27.44
C PHE A 24 -8.51 -31.28 25.91
N ARG A 25 -9.55 -31.87 25.30
CA ARG A 25 -9.63 -32.10 23.84
C ARG A 25 -10.61 -31.16 23.11
N ASP A 26 -10.93 -30.02 23.72
CA ASP A 26 -11.81 -28.96 23.21
C ASP A 26 -13.27 -29.37 22.87
N ARG A 27 -13.67 -30.60 23.20
CA ARG A 27 -15.08 -31.05 23.21
C ARG A 27 -15.42 -31.61 24.59
N HIS A 28 -15.86 -30.74 25.49
CA HIS A 28 -16.20 -31.11 26.87
C HIS A 28 -17.57 -31.80 26.96
N ILE A 29 -17.59 -33.00 27.55
CA ILE A 29 -18.78 -33.75 27.92
C ILE A 29 -18.88 -33.67 29.45
N ASN A 30 -19.97 -33.10 29.96
CA ASN A 30 -20.12 -32.79 31.38
C ASN A 30 -20.74 -33.99 32.12
N CYS A 31 -19.89 -34.88 32.65
CA CYS A 31 -20.33 -36.14 33.25
C CYS A 31 -20.57 -36.04 34.77
N LYS A 32 -20.40 -34.86 35.37
CA LYS A 32 -20.55 -34.62 36.82
C LYS A 32 -21.89 -35.11 37.36
N SER A 33 -22.98 -34.80 36.67
CA SER A 33 -24.32 -35.25 37.08
C SER A 33 -24.48 -36.77 36.99
N ILE A 34 -23.81 -37.41 36.03
CA ILE A 34 -23.85 -38.88 35.86
C ILE A 34 -23.12 -39.55 37.03
N ILE A 35 -21.97 -39.02 37.44
CA ILE A 35 -21.20 -39.52 38.59
C ILE A 35 -22.02 -39.40 39.88
N ILE A 36 -22.67 -38.26 40.12
CA ILE A 36 -23.54 -38.06 41.29
C ILE A 36 -24.71 -39.04 41.28
N ASN A 37 -25.43 -39.15 40.16
CA ASN A 37 -26.58 -40.04 40.03
C ASN A 37 -26.19 -41.51 40.20
N MET A 38 -24.97 -41.88 39.79
CA MET A 38 -24.44 -43.21 39.99
C MET A 38 -24.09 -43.50 41.46
N GLY A 39 -23.58 -42.50 42.20
CA GLY A 39 -23.40 -42.58 43.65
C GLY A 39 -24.74 -42.73 44.39
N VAL A 40 -25.75 -41.95 44.00
CA VAL A 40 -27.13 -42.04 44.53
C VAL A 40 -27.74 -43.42 44.25
N LEU A 41 -27.53 -43.98 43.05
CA LEU A 41 -27.96 -45.34 42.72
C LEU A 41 -27.29 -46.38 43.64
N GLY A 42 -25.99 -46.23 43.91
CA GLY A 42 -25.26 -47.07 44.87
C GLY A 42 -25.86 -47.01 46.28
N THR A 43 -26.39 -45.85 46.68
CA THR A 43 -27.11 -45.68 47.95
C THR A 43 -28.40 -46.49 48.01
N PHE A 44 -29.22 -46.44 46.95
CA PHE A 44 -30.42 -47.26 46.87
C PHE A 44 -30.12 -48.76 46.89
N VAL A 45 -29.11 -49.19 46.12
CA VAL A 45 -28.67 -50.60 46.11
C VAL A 45 -28.18 -51.05 47.49
N GLY A 46 -27.39 -50.23 48.18
CA GLY A 46 -26.89 -50.56 49.51
C GLY A 46 -28.00 -50.72 50.55
N ILE A 47 -29.00 -49.83 50.54
CA ILE A 47 -30.15 -49.93 51.44
C ILE A 47 -30.98 -51.18 51.15
N VAL A 48 -31.27 -51.47 49.87
CA VAL A 48 -32.04 -52.66 49.47
C VAL A 48 -31.34 -53.94 49.90
N LEU A 49 -30.02 -54.05 49.68
CA LEU A 49 -29.24 -55.22 50.11
C LEU A 49 -29.17 -55.35 51.64
N GLY A 50 -29.15 -54.24 52.37
CA GLY A 50 -29.21 -54.25 53.84
C GLY A 50 -30.57 -54.70 54.41
N LEU A 51 -31.64 -54.56 53.63
CA LEU A 51 -33.02 -54.89 54.06
C LEU A 51 -33.52 -56.24 53.53
N LEU A 52 -32.79 -56.88 52.59
CA LEU A 52 -33.27 -58.05 51.86
C LEU A 52 -33.52 -59.26 52.77
N ASP A 53 -32.64 -59.46 53.74
CA ASP A 53 -32.70 -60.55 54.73
C ASP A 53 -33.19 -60.06 56.11
N PHE A 54 -33.88 -58.92 56.16
CA PHE A 54 -34.33 -58.34 57.43
C PHE A 54 -35.57 -59.06 57.96
N ASP A 55 -35.42 -59.77 59.08
CA ASP A 55 -36.52 -60.44 59.78
C ASP A 55 -37.01 -59.60 60.96
N THR A 56 -38.31 -59.34 60.96
CA THR A 56 -39.00 -58.60 62.02
C THR A 56 -39.18 -59.42 63.30
N HIS A 57 -39.07 -60.74 63.23
CA HIS A 57 -39.18 -61.63 64.39
C HIS A 57 -37.83 -61.85 65.10
N ASN A 58 -36.70 -61.58 64.43
CA ASN A 58 -35.36 -61.74 65.00
C ASN A 58 -34.43 -60.55 64.67
N ILE A 59 -34.76 -59.39 65.24
CA ILE A 59 -34.07 -58.11 64.98
C ILE A 59 -32.57 -58.21 65.30
N ALA A 60 -32.16 -58.97 66.32
CA ALA A 60 -30.77 -59.05 66.77
C ALA A 60 -29.83 -59.63 65.69
N GLU A 61 -30.30 -60.59 64.90
CA GLU A 61 -29.54 -61.19 63.80
C GLU A 61 -29.62 -60.38 62.50
N SER A 62 -30.68 -59.59 62.32
CA SER A 62 -30.90 -58.77 61.12
C SER A 62 -30.26 -57.39 61.15
N VAL A 63 -29.89 -56.86 62.32
CA VAL A 63 -29.22 -55.54 62.44
C VAL A 63 -27.81 -55.50 61.81
N PRO A 64 -26.92 -56.50 61.98
CA PRO A 64 -25.59 -56.44 61.39
C PRO A 64 -25.55 -56.34 59.86
N PRO A 65 -26.30 -57.15 59.08
CA PRO A 65 -26.38 -56.99 57.61
C PRO A 65 -26.95 -55.64 57.16
N LEU A 66 -27.93 -55.10 57.90
CA LEU A 66 -28.51 -53.77 57.66
C LEU A 66 -27.45 -52.66 57.80
N LEU A 67 -26.61 -52.73 58.83
CA LEU A 67 -25.53 -51.76 59.05
C LEU A 67 -24.46 -51.84 57.96
N GLU A 68 -24.17 -53.03 57.42
CA GLU A 68 -23.28 -53.18 56.27
C GLU A 68 -23.86 -52.56 54.99
N GLY A 69 -25.16 -52.74 54.74
CA GLY A 69 -25.88 -52.12 53.62
C GLY A 69 -25.89 -50.60 53.71
N LEU A 70 -26.13 -50.07 54.91
CA LEU A 70 -26.07 -48.64 55.18
C LEU A 70 -24.65 -48.06 54.98
N LYS A 71 -23.61 -48.77 55.43
CA LYS A 71 -22.21 -48.37 55.22
C LYS A 71 -21.85 -48.28 53.73
N LEU A 72 -22.29 -49.26 52.94
CA LEU A 72 -22.14 -49.24 51.47
C LEU A 72 -22.88 -48.05 50.85
N ALA A 73 -24.09 -47.78 51.32
CA ALA A 73 -24.94 -46.73 50.81
C ALA A 73 -24.37 -45.32 51.04
N PHE A 74 -23.83 -45.05 52.23
CA PHE A 74 -23.16 -43.78 52.53
C PHE A 74 -21.85 -43.62 51.76
N LEU A 75 -21.03 -44.67 51.68
CA LEU A 75 -19.72 -44.58 51.07
C LEU A 75 -19.78 -44.34 49.55
N SER A 76 -20.76 -44.94 48.85
CA SER A 76 -20.98 -44.70 47.42
C SER A 76 -21.41 -43.26 47.10
N SER A 77 -22.29 -42.67 47.92
CA SER A 77 -22.69 -41.26 47.77
C SER A 77 -21.57 -40.27 48.07
N ILE A 78 -20.78 -40.50 49.13
CA ILE A 78 -19.62 -39.66 49.47
C ILE A 78 -18.58 -39.69 48.33
N LEU A 79 -18.32 -40.86 47.76
CA LEU A 79 -17.41 -41.00 46.62
C LEU A 79 -17.92 -40.26 45.38
N GLY A 80 -19.21 -40.39 45.03
CA GLY A 80 -19.79 -39.71 43.88
C GLY A 80 -19.77 -38.19 44.00
N LEU A 81 -20.13 -37.65 45.17
CA LEU A 81 -20.08 -36.21 45.42
C LEU A 81 -18.65 -35.69 45.46
N GLY A 82 -17.75 -36.39 46.16
CA GLY A 82 -16.35 -36.00 46.29
C GLY A 82 -15.64 -35.92 44.93
N LEU A 83 -15.87 -36.90 44.06
CA LEU A 83 -15.28 -36.93 42.72
C LEU A 83 -15.81 -35.80 41.84
N SER A 84 -17.10 -35.48 41.90
CA SER A 84 -17.70 -34.37 41.15
C SER A 84 -17.17 -32.99 41.57
N VAL A 85 -17.02 -32.77 42.89
CA VAL A 85 -16.44 -31.53 43.42
C VAL A 85 -14.98 -31.39 42.98
N PHE A 86 -14.20 -32.48 43.10
CA PHE A 86 -12.81 -32.50 42.67
C PHE A 86 -12.64 -32.14 41.19
N LEU A 87 -13.46 -32.74 40.31
CA LEU A 87 -13.47 -32.40 38.88
C LEU A 87 -13.78 -30.92 38.64
N SER A 88 -14.72 -30.35 39.41
CA SER A 88 -15.10 -28.94 39.27
C SER A 88 -13.97 -27.97 39.63
N VAL A 89 -13.21 -28.28 40.69
CA VAL A 89 -12.07 -27.47 41.11
C VAL A 89 -10.94 -27.51 40.07
N ILE A 90 -10.61 -28.69 39.56
CA ILE A 90 -9.56 -28.85 38.53
C ILE A 90 -9.92 -28.09 37.26
N GLN A 91 -11.17 -28.22 36.79
CA GLN A 91 -11.63 -27.53 35.59
C GLN A 91 -11.59 -26.01 35.75
N ALA A 92 -12.03 -25.48 36.89
CA ALA A 92 -12.01 -24.05 37.16
C ALA A 92 -10.56 -23.50 37.17
N LEU A 93 -9.62 -24.21 37.81
CA LEU A 93 -8.21 -23.82 37.85
C LEU A 93 -7.59 -23.81 36.45
N PHE A 94 -7.89 -24.81 35.63
CA PHE A 94 -7.37 -24.89 34.26
C PHE A 94 -7.93 -23.80 33.35
N MET A 95 -9.22 -23.44 33.48
CA MET A 95 -9.82 -22.33 32.72
C MET A 95 -9.12 -20.99 33.03
N LEU A 96 -8.78 -20.72 34.29
CA LEU A 96 -8.03 -19.52 34.68
C LEU A 96 -6.63 -19.49 34.04
N LEU A 97 -5.92 -20.61 34.05
CA LEU A 97 -4.61 -20.73 33.40
C LEU A 97 -4.70 -20.59 31.87
N ARG A 98 -5.78 -21.11 31.25
CA ARG A 98 -6.00 -20.97 29.81
C ARG A 98 -6.36 -19.53 29.44
N GLY A 99 -7.20 -18.86 30.22
CA GLY A 99 -7.57 -17.45 30.03
C GLY A 99 -6.36 -16.53 30.05
N THR A 100 -5.50 -16.65 31.06
CA THR A 100 -4.26 -15.84 31.15
C THR A 100 -3.30 -16.05 29.97
N LYS A 101 -3.24 -17.26 29.38
CA LYS A 101 -2.48 -17.51 28.15
C LYS A 101 -3.13 -16.89 26.92
N ALA A 102 -4.45 -16.97 26.81
CA ALA A 102 -5.21 -16.36 25.72
C ALA A 102 -5.06 -14.83 25.73
N ASP A 103 -5.20 -14.19 26.89
CA ASP A 103 -5.05 -12.74 27.05
C ASP A 103 -3.64 -12.27 26.67
N LYS A 104 -2.60 -12.96 27.13
CA LYS A 104 -1.21 -12.68 26.74
C LYS A 104 -0.98 -12.82 25.24
N LYS A 105 -1.61 -13.82 24.61
CA LYS A 105 -1.53 -14.03 23.15
C LYS A 105 -2.17 -12.86 22.40
N VAL A 106 -3.40 -12.48 22.79
CA VAL A 106 -4.12 -11.34 22.20
C VAL A 106 -3.35 -10.03 22.37
N GLU A 107 -2.76 -9.80 23.55
CA GLU A 107 -1.92 -8.62 23.80
C GLU A 107 -0.68 -8.60 22.89
N SER A 108 -0.01 -9.75 22.71
CA SER A 108 1.17 -9.85 21.85
C SER A 108 0.84 -9.61 20.37
N GLU A 109 -0.26 -10.18 19.87
CA GLU A 109 -0.72 -9.99 18.49
C GLU A 109 -1.08 -8.52 18.24
N SER A 110 -1.77 -7.88 19.20
CA SER A 110 -2.15 -6.45 19.12
C SER A 110 -0.92 -5.53 19.10
N LYS A 111 0.10 -5.80 19.93
CA LYS A 111 1.36 -5.05 19.93
C LYS A 111 2.12 -5.19 18.61
N GLN A 112 2.18 -6.40 18.07
CA GLN A 112 2.85 -6.66 16.80
C GLN A 112 2.16 -5.94 15.64
N GLN A 113 0.82 -5.93 15.61
CA GLN A 113 0.06 -5.16 14.62
C GLN A 113 0.34 -3.65 14.72
N LEU A 114 0.38 -3.11 15.94
CA LEU A 114 0.68 -1.69 16.14
C LEU A 114 2.09 -1.32 15.67
N GLU A 115 3.08 -2.18 15.90
CA GLU A 115 4.45 -1.96 15.45
C GLU A 115 4.55 -1.97 13.91
N MET A 116 3.87 -2.92 13.24
CA MET A 116 3.80 -2.95 11.78
C MET A 116 3.12 -1.69 11.21
N VAL A 117 2.07 -1.19 11.86
CA VAL A 117 1.40 0.06 11.44
C VAL A 117 2.35 1.25 11.60
N ASN A 118 3.07 1.36 12.71
CA ASN A 118 4.04 2.45 12.91
C ASN A 118 5.20 2.38 11.90
N GLN A 119 5.70 1.19 11.58
CA GLN A 119 6.74 1.01 10.57
C GLN A 119 6.25 1.40 9.17
N SER A 120 5.05 0.96 8.78
CA SER A 120 4.48 1.31 7.47
C SER A 120 4.20 2.81 7.35
N LEU A 121 3.74 3.46 8.42
CA LEU A 121 3.58 4.91 8.46
C LEU A 121 4.91 5.64 8.26
N GLY A 122 6.00 5.16 8.88
CA GLY A 122 7.35 5.69 8.67
C GLY A 122 7.81 5.57 7.21
N ALA A 123 7.60 4.42 6.58
CA ALA A 123 7.96 4.20 5.19
C ALA A 123 7.15 5.08 4.22
N ILE A 124 5.86 5.30 4.50
CA ILE A 124 5.01 6.22 3.74
C ILE A 124 5.54 7.66 3.88
N LEU A 125 5.90 8.07 5.10
CA LEU A 125 6.41 9.41 5.36
C LEU A 125 7.73 9.69 4.62
N GLU A 126 8.65 8.71 4.58
CA GLU A 126 9.88 8.83 3.78
C GLU A 126 9.58 8.90 2.28
N THR A 127 8.66 8.08 1.79
CA THR A 127 8.22 8.14 0.38
C THR A 127 7.66 9.52 0.03
N LEU A 128 6.86 10.12 0.92
CA LEU A 128 6.31 11.47 0.72
C LEU A 128 7.39 12.54 0.74
N LYS A 129 8.43 12.41 1.57
CA LYS A 129 9.57 13.34 1.57
C LYS A 129 10.32 13.29 0.25
N HIS A 130 10.62 12.08 -0.24
CA HIS A 130 11.27 11.89 -1.54
C HIS A 130 10.42 12.47 -2.67
N LEU A 131 9.14 12.13 -2.73
CA LEU A 131 8.23 12.67 -3.74
C LEU A 131 8.17 14.21 -3.72
N LYS A 132 8.10 14.81 -2.52
CA LYS A 132 8.14 16.27 -2.37
C LYS A 132 9.44 16.86 -2.90
N SER A 133 10.58 16.24 -2.59
CA SER A 133 11.89 16.67 -3.09
C SER A 133 11.96 16.59 -4.62
N ASP A 134 11.52 15.48 -5.21
CA ASP A 134 11.54 15.27 -6.66
C ASP A 134 10.63 16.26 -7.39
N ILE A 135 9.46 16.57 -6.82
CA ILE A 135 8.55 17.60 -7.34
C ILE A 135 9.21 18.99 -7.24
N TYR A 136 9.88 19.29 -6.11
CA TYR A 136 10.54 20.57 -5.89
C TYR A 136 11.70 20.78 -6.87
N GLN A 137 12.56 19.78 -7.04
CA GLN A 137 13.68 19.84 -7.99
C GLN A 137 13.18 20.01 -9.43
N ARG A 138 12.19 19.22 -9.86
CA ARG A 138 11.60 19.36 -11.21
C ARG A 138 10.92 20.71 -11.43
N ARG A 139 10.35 21.32 -10.37
CA ARG A 139 9.78 22.67 -10.45
C ARG A 139 10.84 23.74 -10.66
N HIS A 140 12.05 23.57 -10.15
CA HIS A 140 13.13 24.58 -10.28
C HIS A 140 14.04 24.37 -11.48
N ARG A 141 13.81 23.34 -12.31
CA ARG A 141 14.56 23.17 -13.55
C ARG A 141 14.41 24.37 -14.48
N PHE A 142 13.21 24.93 -14.59
CA PHE A 142 12.94 26.06 -15.46
C PHE A 142 12.67 27.34 -14.67
N SER A 143 13.20 28.46 -15.15
CA SER A 143 12.93 29.81 -14.63
C SER A 143 12.35 30.69 -15.72
N LYS A 144 11.28 31.42 -15.38
CA LYS A 144 10.72 32.47 -16.24
C LYS A 144 11.60 33.71 -16.15
N LEU A 145 12.04 34.28 -17.27
CA LEU A 145 12.81 35.53 -17.27
C LEU A 145 12.04 36.66 -17.95
N ASN A 146 12.22 37.88 -17.46
CA ASN A 146 11.77 39.10 -18.13
C ASN A 146 12.75 39.52 -19.25
N PRO A 147 12.47 40.58 -20.04
CA PRO A 147 13.38 41.05 -21.09
C PRO A 147 14.77 41.49 -20.60
N ASP A 148 14.91 41.84 -19.32
CA ASP A 148 16.19 42.22 -18.71
C ASP A 148 17.00 41.00 -18.22
N GLY A 149 16.51 39.78 -18.46
CA GLY A 149 17.12 38.52 -18.02
C GLY A 149 16.96 38.25 -16.52
N GLN A 150 16.08 38.97 -15.82
CA GLN A 150 15.80 38.78 -14.40
C GLN A 150 14.75 37.68 -14.20
N ALA A 151 14.97 36.83 -13.19
CA ALA A 151 14.04 35.77 -12.84
C ALA A 151 12.72 36.34 -12.29
N LEU A 152 11.62 35.81 -12.80
CA LEU A 152 10.25 36.12 -12.39
C LEU A 152 9.74 35.05 -11.41
N PRO A 153 8.74 35.38 -10.57
CA PRO A 153 8.03 34.40 -9.76
C PRO A 153 7.37 33.32 -10.62
N ASP A 154 7.19 32.12 -10.06
CA ASP A 154 6.53 31.01 -10.77
C ASP A 154 5.10 31.35 -11.21
N GLU A 155 4.42 32.19 -10.43
CA GLU A 155 3.05 32.66 -10.66
C GLU A 155 2.94 33.71 -11.77
N ALA A 156 4.06 34.19 -12.32
CA ALA A 156 4.05 35.13 -13.43
C ALA A 156 3.26 34.57 -14.61
N THR A 157 2.30 35.35 -15.10
CA THR A 157 1.41 34.97 -16.21
C THR A 157 2.02 35.28 -17.57
N GLN A 158 3.10 36.09 -17.60
CA GLN A 158 3.84 36.46 -18.81
C GLN A 158 5.33 36.51 -18.50
N TRP A 159 6.15 36.13 -19.47
CA TRP A 159 7.60 36.13 -19.43
C TRP A 159 8.15 36.22 -20.86
N ALA A 160 9.39 36.68 -21.02
CA ALA A 160 10.01 36.84 -22.33
C ALA A 160 10.64 35.53 -22.82
N VAL A 161 11.34 34.84 -21.92
CA VAL A 161 12.10 33.62 -22.23
C VAL A 161 12.10 32.65 -21.04
N VAL A 162 12.46 31.39 -21.29
CA VAL A 162 12.56 30.35 -20.27
C VAL A 162 14.01 29.91 -20.14
N GLN A 163 14.61 30.04 -18.95
CA GLN A 163 15.93 29.49 -18.67
C GLN A 163 15.81 28.05 -18.15
N ASP A 164 16.58 27.13 -18.72
CA ASP A 164 16.82 25.80 -18.18
C ASP A 164 18.07 25.82 -17.29
N ASN A 165 17.86 25.67 -15.99
CA ASN A 165 18.90 25.74 -14.97
C ASN A 165 19.78 24.48 -14.93
N GLU A 166 19.36 23.36 -15.54
CA GLU A 166 20.19 22.14 -15.62
C GLU A 166 21.16 22.18 -16.79
N THR A 167 20.71 22.69 -17.94
CA THR A 167 21.48 22.65 -19.20
C THR A 167 22.19 23.96 -19.50
N GLY A 168 21.73 25.07 -18.89
CA GLY A 168 22.20 26.41 -19.19
C GLY A 168 21.62 27.00 -20.48
N PHE A 169 20.66 26.32 -21.12
CA PHE A 169 19.94 26.88 -22.26
C PHE A 169 18.94 27.94 -21.84
N ILE A 170 18.71 28.89 -22.73
CA ILE A 170 17.57 29.80 -22.68
C ILE A 170 16.74 29.51 -23.92
N TRP A 171 15.47 29.24 -23.70
CA TRP A 171 14.49 28.84 -24.70
C TRP A 171 13.54 30.00 -25.00
N GLU A 172 13.19 30.11 -26.28
CA GLU A 172 12.19 31.04 -26.76
C GLU A 172 10.81 30.73 -26.14
N THR A 173 10.04 31.76 -25.81
CA THR A 173 8.63 31.62 -25.44
C THR A 173 7.75 31.98 -26.65
N LYS A 174 6.88 31.06 -27.08
CA LYS A 174 5.91 31.33 -28.15
C LYS A 174 4.72 32.15 -27.67
N THR A 175 4.11 32.89 -28.60
CA THR A 175 2.86 33.64 -28.41
C THR A 175 1.68 32.91 -29.06
N GLN A 176 0.49 33.49 -28.96
CA GLN A 176 -0.75 33.03 -29.62
C GLN A 176 -1.54 34.22 -30.17
N ASP A 177 -0.84 35.18 -30.75
CA ASP A 177 -1.37 36.50 -31.18
C ASP A 177 -1.36 36.70 -32.70
N GLY A 178 -0.93 35.70 -33.48
CA GLY A 178 -0.72 35.79 -34.93
C GLY A 178 0.51 36.62 -35.34
N GLY A 179 1.31 37.07 -34.38
CA GLY A 179 2.57 37.78 -34.62
C GLY A 179 3.72 36.82 -34.94
N LEU A 180 4.93 37.37 -35.13
CA LEU A 180 6.13 36.61 -35.50
C LEU A 180 6.31 35.31 -34.69
N GLN A 181 6.16 35.39 -33.37
CA GLN A 181 6.38 34.29 -32.44
C GLN A 181 5.17 33.35 -32.23
N ASP A 182 4.13 33.42 -33.06
CA ASP A 182 2.93 32.59 -32.86
C ASP A 182 3.30 31.10 -32.96
N GLY A 183 2.95 30.34 -31.92
CA GLY A 183 3.26 28.92 -31.84
C GLY A 183 2.62 28.09 -32.95
N LYS A 184 1.53 28.55 -33.57
CA LYS A 184 0.83 27.85 -34.66
C LYS A 184 1.54 27.96 -36.00
N HIS A 185 2.54 28.83 -36.13
CA HIS A 185 3.31 28.95 -37.36
C HIS A 185 4.00 27.63 -37.70
N ILE A 186 3.98 27.32 -38.99
CA ILE A 186 4.66 26.18 -39.59
C ILE A 186 5.70 26.72 -40.55
N TYR A 187 6.92 26.20 -40.45
CA TYR A 187 8.04 26.60 -41.28
C TYR A 187 8.50 25.42 -42.11
N THR A 188 8.88 25.68 -43.35
CA THR A 188 9.69 24.72 -44.10
C THR A 188 11.11 24.74 -43.55
N TRP A 189 11.79 23.61 -43.67
CA TRP A 189 13.22 23.62 -43.44
C TRP A 189 13.93 24.30 -44.61
N TYR A 190 14.80 25.24 -44.26
CA TYR A 190 15.78 25.81 -45.15
C TYR A 190 17.06 26.10 -44.36
N ALA A 191 18.19 25.53 -44.81
CA ALA A 191 19.51 25.83 -44.27
C ALA A 191 20.59 25.64 -45.32
N ASP A 192 21.54 26.58 -45.41
CA ASP A 192 22.70 26.52 -46.31
C ASP A 192 22.32 26.24 -47.79
N GLY A 193 21.19 26.81 -48.25
CA GLY A 193 20.70 26.62 -49.62
C GLY A 193 20.03 25.27 -49.89
N LYS A 194 19.76 24.48 -48.85
CA LYS A 194 19.04 23.20 -48.92
C LYS A 194 17.67 23.31 -48.27
N GLY A 195 16.71 22.54 -48.79
CA GLY A 195 15.32 22.57 -48.34
C GLY A 195 14.45 23.49 -49.20
N GLU A 196 13.35 23.96 -48.63
CA GLU A 196 12.37 24.79 -49.31
C GLU A 196 12.36 26.19 -48.69
N GLU A 197 12.83 27.18 -49.44
CA GLU A 197 12.81 28.59 -49.02
C GLU A 197 11.37 29.12 -49.00
N ASN A 198 10.97 29.77 -47.90
CA ASN A 198 9.71 30.48 -47.74
C ASN A 198 8.43 29.65 -48.08
N GLY A 199 8.42 28.34 -47.82
CA GLY A 199 7.30 27.45 -48.16
C GLY A 199 6.28 27.22 -47.03
N GLY A 200 6.56 27.70 -45.81
CA GLY A 200 5.69 27.50 -44.65
C GLY A 200 4.45 28.41 -44.59
N GLN A 201 3.76 28.34 -43.45
CA GLN A 201 2.60 29.16 -43.10
C GLN A 201 2.91 29.96 -41.84
N CYS A 202 3.31 31.21 -42.02
CA CYS A 202 3.73 32.10 -40.94
C CYS A 202 3.43 33.57 -41.28
N GLN A 203 3.71 34.46 -40.34
CA GLN A 203 3.70 35.91 -40.52
C GLN A 203 4.95 36.54 -39.90
N GLY A 204 5.46 37.61 -40.50
CA GLY A 204 6.57 38.41 -39.94
C GLY A 204 7.99 37.96 -40.31
N SER A 205 8.15 36.86 -41.04
CA SER A 205 9.44 36.39 -41.57
C SER A 205 9.25 35.71 -42.93
N ARG A 206 10.35 35.29 -43.57
CA ARG A 206 10.24 34.18 -44.54
C ARG A 206 9.82 32.94 -43.77
N CYS A 207 8.88 32.18 -44.30
CA CYS A 207 8.29 31.02 -43.62
C CYS A 207 9.16 29.76 -43.73
N ASP A 208 10.44 29.94 -43.47
CA ASP A 208 11.46 28.91 -43.37
C ASP A 208 12.32 29.10 -42.11
N THR A 209 13.10 28.08 -41.74
CA THR A 209 13.88 28.08 -40.50
C THR A 209 14.94 29.19 -40.42
N GLU A 210 15.68 29.48 -41.49
CA GLU A 210 16.68 30.56 -41.51
C GLU A 210 16.02 31.93 -41.39
N GLY A 211 14.96 32.17 -42.18
CA GLY A 211 14.20 33.41 -42.14
C GLY A 211 13.59 33.69 -40.76
N TYR A 212 13.13 32.65 -40.07
CA TYR A 212 12.63 32.79 -38.70
C TYR A 212 13.74 33.18 -37.72
N VAL A 213 14.88 32.49 -37.76
CA VAL A 213 16.05 32.80 -36.91
C VAL A 213 16.53 34.23 -37.13
N GLU A 214 16.65 34.67 -38.39
CA GLU A 214 17.02 36.05 -38.74
C GLU A 214 16.05 37.07 -38.16
N ALA A 215 14.74 36.84 -38.29
CA ALA A 215 13.71 37.75 -37.79
C ALA A 215 13.74 37.85 -36.25
N ILE A 216 13.85 36.73 -35.55
CA ILE A 216 13.92 36.70 -34.08
C ILE A 216 15.17 37.41 -33.55
N ASN A 217 16.32 37.19 -34.18
CA ASN A 217 17.57 37.86 -33.81
C ASN A 217 17.52 39.37 -34.05
N LYS A 218 16.76 39.82 -35.05
CA LYS A 218 16.51 41.25 -35.30
C LYS A 218 15.59 41.88 -34.25
N GLU A 219 14.57 41.16 -33.80
CA GLU A 219 13.64 41.61 -32.74
C GLU A 219 14.25 41.60 -31.33
N GLN A 220 15.37 40.89 -31.16
CA GLN A 220 16.10 40.81 -29.90
C GLN A 220 15.24 40.34 -28.71
N ILE A 221 14.45 39.28 -28.91
CA ILE A 221 13.56 38.76 -27.87
C ILE A 221 14.37 38.40 -26.62
N GLY A 222 13.87 38.84 -25.46
CA GLY A 222 14.58 38.67 -24.19
C GLY A 222 15.89 39.46 -24.08
N GLY A 223 16.11 40.46 -24.95
CA GLY A 223 17.35 41.23 -25.03
C GLY A 223 18.49 40.50 -25.77
N TYR A 224 18.19 39.41 -26.50
CA TYR A 224 19.18 38.54 -27.11
C TYR A 224 19.06 38.47 -28.64
N ASN A 225 20.20 38.46 -29.33
CA ASN A 225 20.31 38.44 -30.80
C ASN A 225 21.15 37.28 -31.36
N ASN A 226 21.39 36.25 -30.54
CA ASN A 226 22.18 35.07 -30.88
C ASN A 226 21.36 33.78 -30.70
N TRP A 227 20.06 33.85 -31.00
CA TRP A 227 19.18 32.70 -31.10
C TRP A 227 19.59 31.82 -32.26
N HIS A 228 19.54 30.51 -32.05
CA HIS A 228 19.83 29.52 -33.08
C HIS A 228 18.75 28.43 -33.10
N LEU A 229 18.66 27.75 -34.24
CA LEU A 229 17.83 26.56 -34.37
C LEU A 229 18.52 25.39 -33.63
N PRO A 230 17.90 24.81 -32.59
CA PRO A 230 18.55 23.81 -31.75
C PRO A 230 18.93 22.56 -32.52
N THR A 231 20.01 21.89 -32.12
CA THR A 231 20.29 20.53 -32.62
C THR A 231 19.30 19.53 -32.05
N ILE A 232 19.20 18.33 -32.63
CA ILE A 232 18.31 17.29 -32.11
C ILE A 232 18.70 16.89 -30.67
N GLU A 233 20.00 16.89 -30.34
CA GLU A 233 20.49 16.62 -28.99
C GLU A 233 20.12 17.74 -28.00
N GLU A 234 20.17 19.01 -28.43
CA GLU A 234 19.74 20.14 -27.60
C GLU A 234 18.25 20.03 -27.29
N PHE A 235 17.45 19.68 -28.29
CA PHE A 235 16.02 19.42 -28.15
C PHE A 235 15.71 18.29 -27.17
N GLU A 236 16.44 17.17 -27.25
CA GLU A 236 16.25 16.05 -26.30
C GLU A 236 16.46 16.46 -24.85
N THR A 237 17.29 17.47 -24.59
CA THR A 237 17.47 17.94 -23.22
C THR A 237 16.15 18.40 -22.61
N LEU A 238 15.23 19.03 -23.36
CA LEU A 238 13.90 19.44 -22.86
C LEU A 238 13.07 18.27 -22.31
N PHE A 239 13.30 17.05 -22.81
CA PHE A 239 12.58 15.83 -22.44
C PHE A 239 13.33 14.96 -21.44
N LYS A 240 14.50 15.41 -20.95
CA LYS A 240 15.26 14.69 -19.93
C LYS A 240 14.36 14.43 -18.70
N ASP A 241 14.12 13.15 -18.44
CA ASP A 241 13.26 12.62 -17.36
C ASP A 241 11.75 12.95 -17.46
N GLN A 242 11.27 13.39 -18.64
CA GLN A 242 9.86 13.70 -18.89
C GLN A 242 9.37 13.22 -20.26
N THR A 243 8.13 12.76 -20.37
CA THR A 243 7.55 12.28 -21.63
C THR A 243 6.85 13.38 -22.44
N SER A 244 6.79 14.60 -21.91
CA SER A 244 6.07 15.73 -22.51
C SER A 244 6.64 17.06 -22.02
N ILE A 245 6.46 18.13 -22.80
CA ILE A 245 6.88 19.48 -22.41
C ILE A 245 6.07 20.03 -21.23
N ASP A 246 6.75 20.73 -20.31
CA ASP A 246 6.13 21.45 -19.21
C ASP A 246 5.37 22.71 -19.68
N LYS A 247 4.05 22.58 -19.87
CA LYS A 247 3.17 23.66 -20.31
C LYS A 247 3.09 24.86 -19.36
N ARG A 248 3.62 24.77 -18.12
CA ARG A 248 3.69 25.92 -17.20
C ARG A 248 4.72 26.96 -17.66
N TYR A 249 5.74 26.53 -18.40
CA TYR A 249 6.80 27.37 -18.97
C TYR A 249 6.65 27.51 -20.50
N PHE A 250 6.00 26.55 -21.14
CA PHE A 250 5.82 26.50 -22.59
C PHE A 250 4.34 26.35 -23.01
N PRO A 251 3.44 27.27 -22.60
CA PRO A 251 1.99 27.11 -22.78
C PRO A 251 1.55 27.11 -24.25
N ASN A 252 2.27 27.84 -25.10
CA ASN A 252 1.89 28.07 -26.50
C ASN A 252 2.62 27.17 -27.50
N LEU A 253 3.46 26.25 -27.02
CA LEU A 253 4.02 25.22 -27.89
C LEU A 253 2.91 24.27 -28.34
N GLN A 254 2.86 24.03 -29.65
CA GLN A 254 1.93 23.10 -30.26
C GLN A 254 2.37 21.65 -30.06
N SER A 255 1.38 20.79 -30.07
CA SER A 255 1.50 19.34 -30.21
C SER A 255 1.86 19.02 -31.67
N GLY A 256 3.12 18.63 -31.92
CA GLY A 256 3.59 18.44 -33.29
C GLY A 256 5.10 18.25 -33.41
N TRP A 257 5.58 18.26 -34.65
CA TRP A 257 6.99 18.09 -34.99
C TRP A 257 7.71 19.44 -34.99
N TYR A 258 8.84 19.50 -34.29
CA TYR A 258 9.75 20.65 -34.26
C TYR A 258 11.06 20.27 -34.93
N CYS A 259 11.44 20.99 -35.98
CA CYS A 259 12.62 20.62 -36.76
C CYS A 259 13.90 21.24 -36.21
N SER A 260 14.95 20.43 -36.13
CA SER A 260 16.25 20.79 -35.56
C SER A 260 17.22 21.26 -36.62
N SER A 261 18.39 21.77 -36.25
CA SER A 261 19.49 22.03 -37.20
C SER A 261 20.27 20.77 -37.60
N THR A 262 19.94 19.58 -37.06
CA THR A 262 20.68 18.34 -37.32
C THR A 262 20.23 17.68 -38.63
N PRO A 263 21.14 17.48 -39.62
CA PRO A 263 20.81 16.82 -40.88
C PRO A 263 20.47 15.34 -40.68
N SER A 264 19.57 14.83 -41.53
CA SER A 264 19.23 13.40 -41.66
C SER A 264 19.73 12.86 -43.00
N ASP A 265 19.83 11.53 -43.13
CA ASP A 265 20.48 10.85 -44.27
C ASP A 265 19.71 10.98 -45.61
N ASP A 266 18.46 11.49 -45.61
CA ASP A 266 17.53 11.52 -46.76
C ASP A 266 17.18 12.94 -47.28
N ASP A 267 18.11 13.90 -47.26
CA ASP A 267 17.84 15.32 -47.58
C ASP A 267 16.68 15.91 -46.73
N LYS A 268 16.49 15.35 -45.54
CA LYS A 268 15.54 15.78 -44.52
C LYS A 268 16.30 16.24 -43.29
N LEU A 269 15.58 16.83 -42.34
CA LEU A 269 16.09 17.04 -41.00
C LEU A 269 15.54 16.07 -39.99
N TRP A 270 16.29 15.89 -38.91
CA TRP A 270 15.72 15.40 -37.68
C TRP A 270 14.79 16.45 -37.06
N CYS A 271 13.55 16.05 -36.84
CA CYS A 271 12.57 16.78 -36.06
C CYS A 271 12.20 15.94 -34.84
N MET A 272 11.75 16.60 -33.77
CA MET A 272 11.30 15.95 -32.55
C MET A 272 9.82 16.21 -32.34
N ASN A 273 9.07 15.17 -31.98
CA ASN A 273 7.67 15.28 -31.69
C ASN A 273 7.47 15.74 -30.24
N PHE A 274 6.87 16.90 -30.04
CA PHE A 274 6.75 17.52 -28.71
C PHE A 274 5.64 16.93 -27.82
N ASP A 275 4.88 15.97 -28.34
CA ASP A 275 3.91 15.17 -27.56
C ASP A 275 4.51 13.89 -27.00
N THR A 276 5.52 13.33 -27.68
CA THR A 276 6.05 12.00 -27.39
C THR A 276 7.55 11.97 -27.10
N GLY A 277 8.29 13.04 -27.43
CA GLY A 277 9.75 13.09 -27.34
C GLY A 277 10.49 12.30 -28.42
N ASN A 278 9.77 11.72 -29.39
CA ASN A 278 10.37 10.87 -30.41
C ASN A 278 11.03 11.66 -31.54
N ARG A 279 12.13 11.15 -32.07
CA ARG A 279 12.78 11.65 -33.30
C ARG A 279 12.06 11.15 -34.55
N GLY A 280 12.08 11.95 -35.61
CA GLY A 280 11.56 11.59 -36.92
C GLY A 280 12.07 12.53 -38.01
N GLY A 281 12.07 12.07 -39.26
CA GLY A 281 12.43 12.91 -40.40
C GLY A 281 11.29 13.84 -40.80
N GLY A 282 11.56 15.12 -41.03
CA GLY A 282 10.56 16.09 -41.48
C GLY A 282 11.13 17.13 -42.45
N GLN A 283 10.22 17.76 -43.20
CA GLN A 283 10.51 18.88 -44.11
C GLN A 283 9.78 20.17 -43.70
N HIS A 284 8.70 20.06 -42.94
CA HIS A 284 7.97 21.19 -42.37
C HIS A 284 7.62 20.88 -40.91
N GLY A 285 7.53 21.92 -40.09
CA GLY A 285 7.14 21.76 -38.69
C GLY A 285 7.08 23.08 -37.95
N HIS A 286 6.83 22.99 -36.65
CA HIS A 286 7.02 24.11 -35.75
C HIS A 286 8.53 24.35 -35.55
N VAL A 287 8.86 25.55 -35.07
CA VAL A 287 10.23 25.93 -34.74
C VAL A 287 10.26 26.43 -33.31
N LEU A 288 11.27 26.06 -32.54
CA LEU A 288 11.56 26.60 -31.22
C LEU A 288 13.04 26.94 -31.20
N LEU A 289 13.39 28.18 -30.86
CA LEU A 289 14.79 28.60 -30.80
C LEU A 289 15.36 28.46 -29.39
N ALA A 290 16.67 28.25 -29.34
CA ALA A 290 17.44 28.26 -28.11
C ALA A 290 18.65 29.19 -28.25
N ARG A 291 19.26 29.47 -27.11
CA ARG A 291 20.63 29.98 -27.03
C ARG A 291 21.27 29.42 -25.77
N LYS A 292 22.60 29.47 -25.69
CA LYS A 292 23.32 29.16 -24.45
C LYS A 292 23.55 30.42 -23.63
N LYS A 293 23.44 30.30 -22.30
CA LYS A 293 23.91 31.33 -21.38
C LYS A 293 25.45 31.37 -21.43
N GLU A 294 26.00 32.53 -21.74
CA GLU A 294 27.45 32.78 -21.72
C GLU A 294 27.99 32.90 -20.30
#